data_AF-A0A7C3GKM7-F1
#
_entry.id   AF-A0A7C3GKM7-F1
#
_cell.length_a   1.000
_cell.length_b   1.000
_cell.length_c   1.000
_cell.angle_alpha   90.00
_cell.angle_beta   90.00
_cell.angle_gamma   90.00
#
_symmetry.space_group_name_H-M   'P 1'
#
loop_
_entity.id
_entity.type
_entity.pdbx_description
1 polymer ?
#
loop_
_entity_poly.entity_id
_entity_poly.type
_entity_poly.pdbx_seq_one_letter_code
_entity_poly.pdbx_strand_id
1 'polypeptide(L)' 'MTLQETVSLARQLPARDKVRLIEWLAPEIERDLLRRPRALKSLLGLCADLGPAPSAEEIDEIRHEMWATFPREDVW' A
#
# COMPACT_ATOMS: atom_id res chain seq x y z
N MET A 1 11.52 21.00 13.67
CA MET A 1 10.34 21.87 13.81
C MET A 1 9.36 21.18 14.74
N THR A 2 9.10 21.77 15.90
CA THR A 2 8.10 21.30 16.87
C THR A 2 6.75 21.96 16.61
N LEU A 3 5.65 21.39 17.11
CA LEU A 3 4.32 22.00 17.00
C LEU A 3 4.30 23.43 17.59
N GLN A 4 4.99 23.63 18.71
CA GLN A 4 5.06 24.92 19.37
C GLN A 4 5.81 25.96 18.53
N GLU A 5 6.89 25.56 17.85
CA GLU A 5 7.60 26.42 16.89
C GLU A 5 6.68 26.78 15.71
N THR A 6 5.98 25.81 15.13
CA THR A 6 5.04 26.03 14.01
C THR A 6 3.92 27.00 14.38
N VAL A 7 3.32 26.84 15.56
CA VAL A 7 2.28 27.74 16.05
C VAL A 7 2.83 29.15 16.26
N SER A 8 4.05 29.27 16.78
CA SER A 8 4.71 30.56 16.98
C SER A 8 4.97 31.28 15.65
N LEU A 9 5.29 30.55 14.59
CA LEU A 9 5.43 31.08 13.23
C LEU A 9 4.08 31.45 12.61
N ALA A 10 3.07 30.57 12.70
CA ALA A 10 1.73 30.82 12.17
C ALA A 10 1.07 32.06 12.82
N ARG A 11 1.39 32.35 14.09
CA ARG A 11 0.91 33.54 14.79
C ARG A 11 1.42 34.85 14.19
N GLN A 12 2.57 34.85 13.52
CA GLN A 12 3.16 36.03 12.89
C GLN A 12 2.50 36.39 11.55
N LEU A 13 1.69 35.49 10.99
CA LEU A 13 0.99 35.73 9.73
C LEU A 13 -0.14 36.78 9.88
N PRO A 14 -0.41 37.57 8.82
CA PRO A 14 -1.63 38.37 8.72
C PRO A 14 -2.88 37.51 8.86
N ALA A 15 -3.99 38.09 9.33
CA ALA A 15 -5.25 37.37 9.54
C ALA A 15 -5.72 36.61 8.29
N ARG A 16 -5.60 37.24 7.11
CA ARG A 16 -5.96 36.61 5.82
C ARG A 16 -5.13 35.36 5.54
N ASP A 17 -3.83 35.40 5.80
CA ASP A 17 -2.94 34.27 5.52
C ASP A 17 -3.10 33.14 6.54
N LYS A 18 -3.51 33.45 7.78
CA LYS A 18 -3.95 32.45 8.76
C LYS A 18 -5.18 31.67 8.26
N VAL A 19 -6.15 32.37 7.68
CA VAL A 19 -7.34 31.72 7.08
C VAL A 19 -6.92 30.81 5.92
N ARG A 20 -6.07 31.30 5.01
CA ARG A 20 -5.55 30.49 3.90
C ARG A 20 -4.78 29.25 4.36
N LEU A 21 -4.00 29.37 5.45
CA LEU A 21 -3.29 28.25 6.04
C LEU A 21 -4.26 27.18 6.56
N ILE A 22 -5.36 27.59 7.18
CA ILE A 22 -6.41 26.67 7.64
C ILE A 22 -7.10 26.01 6.44
N GLU A 23 -7.46 26.78 5.42
CA GLU A 23 -8.09 26.26 4.18
C GLU A 23 -7.21 25.21 3.50
N TRP A 24 -5.89 25.39 3.53
CA TRP A 24 -4.96 24.44 2.94
C TRP A 24 -4.79 23.18 3.79
N LEU A 25 -4.66 23.31 5.12
CA LEU A 25 -4.41 22.18 6.01
C LEU A 25 -5.67 21.36 6.32
N ALA A 26 -6.86 21.95 6.33
CA ALA A 26 -8.08 21.25 6.72
C ALA A 26 -8.37 19.99 5.86
N PRO A 27 -8.27 20.02 4.52
CA PRO A 27 -8.46 18.82 3.69
C PRO A 27 -7.37 17.74 3.89
N GLU A 28 -6.16 18.12 4.29
CA GLU A 28 -5.09 17.17 4.63
C GLU A 28 -5.43 16.46 5.94
N ILE A 29 -5.82 17.22 6.96
CA ILE A 29 -6.24 16.68 8.26
C ILE A 29 -7.44 15.74 8.10
N GLU A 30 -8.45 16.13 7.32
CA GLU A 30 -9.62 15.28 7.05
C GLU A 30 -9.23 13.95 6.41
N ARG A 31 -8.35 13.97 5.40
CA ARG A 31 -7.86 12.74 4.75
C ARG A 31 -7.13 11.83 5.74
N ASP A 32 -6.27 12.39 6.58
CA ASP A 32 -5.51 11.61 7.55
C ASP A 32 -6.39 11.02 8.65
N LEU A 33 -7.41 11.76 9.10
CA LEU A 33 -8.40 11.26 10.07
C LEU A 33 -9.28 10.15 9.49
N LEU A 34 -9.62 10.25 8.20
CA LEU A 34 -10.38 9.21 7.49
C LEU A 34 -9.51 7.98 7.19
N ARG A 35 -8.18 8.14 7.13
CA ARG A 35 -7.22 7.08 6.89
C ARG A 35 -7.02 6.25 8.16
N ARG A 36 -8.06 5.48 8.54
CA ARG A 36 -7.89 4.41 9.52
C ARG A 36 -6.83 3.43 9.00
N PRO A 37 -5.88 2.98 9.84
CA PRO A 37 -5.05 1.85 9.47
C PRO A 37 -6.00 0.70 9.15
N ARG A 38 -6.11 0.33 7.88
CA ARG A 38 -6.84 -0.87 7.50
C ARG A 38 -6.11 -1.99 8.21
N ALA A 39 -6.79 -2.67 9.14
CA ALA A 39 -6.25 -3.88 9.73
C ALA A 39 -5.84 -4.78 8.57
N LEU A 40 -4.53 -4.98 8.41
CA LEU A 40 -4.02 -5.86 7.36
C LEU A 40 -4.57 -7.24 7.70
N LYS A 41 -5.33 -7.81 6.77
CA LYS A 41 -5.75 -9.20 6.91
C LYS A 41 -4.49 -10.05 6.81
N SER A 42 -4.33 -10.99 7.74
CA SER A 42 -3.28 -11.99 7.63
C SER A 42 -3.47 -12.77 6.33
N LEU A 43 -2.37 -13.04 5.63
CA LEU A 43 -2.37 -13.95 4.47
C LEU A 43 -2.31 -15.43 4.90
N LEU A 44 -2.15 -15.69 6.20
CA LEU A 44 -2.16 -17.05 6.74
C LEU A 44 -3.52 -17.71 6.45
N GLY A 45 -3.49 -18.85 5.78
CA GLY A 45 -4.70 -19.60 5.41
C GLY A 45 -5.41 -19.07 4.17
N LEU A 46 -4.81 -18.16 3.39
CA LEU A 46 -5.40 -17.66 2.14
C LEU A 46 -5.77 -18.77 1.15
N CYS A 47 -5.01 -19.87 1.16
CA CYS A 47 -5.21 -21.02 0.28
C CYS A 47 -5.74 -22.26 1.01
N ALA A 48 -6.30 -22.12 2.22
CA ALA A 48 -6.72 -23.28 3.03
C ALA A 48 -7.87 -24.08 2.38
N ASP A 49 -8.66 -23.44 1.52
CA ASP A 49 -9.72 -24.02 0.71
C ASP A 49 -9.23 -24.82 -0.50
N LEU A 50 -7.98 -24.62 -0.93
CA LEU A 50 -7.37 -25.36 -2.04
C LEU A 50 -6.94 -26.78 -1.65
N GLY A 51 -7.04 -27.13 -0.36
CA GLY A 51 -6.63 -28.43 0.16
C GLY A 51 -5.11 -28.54 0.35
N PRO A 52 -4.56 -29.76 0.42
CA PRO A 52 -3.12 -29.96 0.59
C PRO A 52 -2.35 -29.41 -0.60
N ALA A 53 -1.19 -28.81 -0.34
CA ALA A 53 -0.30 -28.39 -1.41
C ALA A 53 0.21 -29.63 -2.19
N PRO A 54 0.39 -29.52 -3.52
CA PRO A 54 1.01 -30.58 -4.32
C PRO A 54 2.42 -30.93 -3.82
N SER A 55 2.87 -32.16 -4.10
CA SER A 55 4.24 -32.58 -3.81
C SER A 55 5.25 -31.86 -4.71
N ALA A 56 6.53 -31.91 -4.33
CA ALA A 56 7.59 -31.33 -5.15
C ALA A 56 7.66 -32.00 -6.54
N GLU A 57 7.46 -33.30 -6.59
CA GLU A 57 7.45 -34.10 -7.82
C GLU A 57 6.29 -33.69 -8.73
N GLU A 58 5.07 -33.54 -8.18
CA GLU A 58 3.89 -33.08 -8.92
C GLU A 58 4.10 -31.66 -9.49
N ILE A 59 4.72 -30.77 -8.71
CA ILE A 59 5.05 -29.41 -9.16
C ILE A 59 6.06 -29.45 -10.32
N ASP A 60 7.09 -30.30 -10.23
CA ASP A 60 8.13 -30.41 -11.26
C ASP A 60 7.59 -31.00 -12.56
N GLU A 61 6.71 -32.00 -12.48
CA GLU A 61 6.02 -32.59 -13.63
C GLU A 61 5.12 -31.57 -14.34
N ILE A 62 4.24 -30.89 -13.59
CA ILE A 62 3.37 -29.85 -14.15
C ILE A 62 4.20 -28.73 -14.78
N ARG A 63 5.31 -28.31 -14.14
CA ARG A 63 6.21 -27.32 -14.72
C ARG A 63 6.80 -27.83 -16.03
N HIS A 64 7.26 -29.07 -16.09
CA HIS A 64 7.78 -29.65 -17.32
C HIS A 64 6.74 -29.62 -18.44
N GLU A 65 5.50 -30.03 -18.17
CA GLU A 65 4.40 -30.03 -19.13
C GLU A 65 4.06 -28.62 -19.64
N MET A 66 3.91 -27.66 -18.72
CA MET A 66 3.60 -26.26 -19.08
C MET A 66 4.70 -25.65 -19.95
N TRP A 67 5.96 -25.93 -19.62
CA TRP A 67 7.12 -25.38 -20.34
C TRP A 67 7.45 -26.14 -21.63
N ALA A 68 6.93 -27.36 -21.83
CA ALA A 68 7.10 -28.13 -23.05
C ALA A 68 6.43 -27.45 -24.27
N THR A 69 5.32 -26.74 -24.04
CA THR A 69 4.56 -26.02 -25.09
C THR A 69 4.87 -24.51 -25.08
N PHE A 70 5.76 -24.06 -24.21
CA PHE A 70 6.11 -22.64 -24.14
C PHE A 70 6.92 -22.24 -25.38
N PRO A 71 6.45 -21.28 -26.20
CA PRO A 71 7.15 -20.89 -27.42
C PRO A 71 8.55 -20.39 -27.08
N ARG A 72 9.57 -21.08 -27.61
CA ARG A 72 10.99 -20.74 -27.43
C ARG A 72 11.54 -19.80 -28.51
N GLU A 73 10.67 -19.33 -29.39
CA GLU A 73 11.00 -18.38 -30.44
C GLU A 73 10.95 -16.98 -29.84
N ASP A 74 12.10 -16.49 -29.36
CA ASP A 74 12.53 -15.07 -29.36
C ASP A 74 13.77 -14.85 -28.45
N VAL A 75 14.82 -15.65 -28.64
CA VAL A 75 16.17 -15.22 -28.23
C VAL A 75 17.11 -15.52 -29.40
N TRP A 76 17.49 -14.43 -30.06
CA TRP A 76 18.28 -14.30 -31.29
C TRP A 76 19.59 -15.09 -31.30
#